data_AF-A0A2V8KBV7-F1
#
_entry.id   AF-A0A2V8KBV7-F1
#
_cell.length_a   1.000
_cell.length_b   1.000
_cell.length_c   1.000
_cell.angle_alpha   90.00
_cell.angle_beta   90.00
_cell.angle_gamma   90.00
#
_symmetry.space_group_name_H-M   'P 1'
#
loop_
_entity.id
_entity.type
_entity.pdbx_description
1 polymer ?
#
loop_
_entity_poly.entity_id
_entity_poly.type
_entity_poly.pdbx_seq_one_letter_code
_entity_poly.pdbx_strand_id
1 'polypeptide(L)' 'MRTWDPRFTPLLETHDPGEPPREGGLIVAKYGKGTYIYTGLSFFRELPAGVKGAYRIFANLVSVEN' A
#
# COMPACT_ATOMS: atom_id res chain seq x y z
N MET A 1 -11.84 5.07 6.62
CA MET A 1 -11.11 6.31 6.95
C MET A 1 -11.43 7.32 5.86
N ARG A 2 -12.08 8.44 6.20
CA ARG A 2 -12.32 9.51 5.22
C ARG A 2 -11.18 10.50 5.36
N THR A 3 -10.30 10.51 4.37
CA THR A 3 -9.21 11.46 4.15
C THR A 3 -7.88 11.19 4.89
N TRP A 4 -6.80 11.41 4.15
CA TRP A 4 -5.41 11.49 4.57
C TRP A 4 -4.86 12.84 4.12
N ASP A 5 -3.66 13.19 4.57
CA ASP A 5 -2.99 14.42 4.16
C ASP A 5 -2.78 14.44 2.62
N PRO A 6 -3.04 15.55 1.91
CA PRO A 6 -2.95 15.62 0.45
C PRO A 6 -1.59 15.24 -0.15
N ARG A 7 -0.52 15.21 0.64
CA ARG A 7 0.81 14.76 0.20
C ARG A 7 0.87 13.26 -0.07
N PHE A 8 -0.10 12.49 0.41
CA PHE A 8 -0.19 11.06 0.18
C PHE A 8 -0.87 10.74 -1.15
N THR A 9 -0.16 10.00 -1.99
CA THR A 9 -0.66 9.41 -3.22
C THR A 9 -1.15 7.99 -2.95
N PRO A 10 -2.44 7.69 -3.18
CA PRO A 10 -2.92 6.30 -3.19
C PRO A 10 -2.38 5.56 -4.41
N LEU A 11 -1.87 4.35 -4.20
CA LEU A 11 -1.31 3.51 -5.28
C LEU A 11 -2.24 2.38 -5.71
N LEU A 12 -3.19 1.99 -4.85
CA LEU A 12 -4.12 0.89 -5.09
C LEU A 12 -5.53 1.29 -4.66
N GLU A 13 -6.51 0.84 -5.43
CA GLU A 13 -7.91 0.75 -5.03
C GLU A 13 -8.32 -0.72 -4.88
N THR A 14 -9.17 -1.02 -3.90
CA THR A 14 -9.75 -2.35 -3.71
C THR A 14 -11.24 -2.24 -3.40
N HIS A 15 -12.01 -3.25 -3.80
CA HIS A 15 -13.41 -3.40 -3.41
C HIS A 15 -13.85 -4.85 -3.55
N ASP A 16 -14.83 -5.24 -2.76
CA ASP A 16 -15.57 -6.47 -2.95
C ASP A 16 -16.67 -6.28 -4.01
N PRO A 17 -17.14 -7.35 -4.67
CA PRO A 17 -18.22 -7.24 -5.66
C PRO A 17 -19.45 -6.51 -5.13
N GLY A 18 -19.85 -5.42 -5.78
CA GLY A 18 -21.00 -4.61 -5.39
C GLY A 18 -20.70 -3.51 -4.38
N GLU A 19 -19.48 -3.43 -3.84
CA GLU A 19 -19.06 -2.30 -3.01
C GLU A 19 -18.41 -1.18 -3.84
N PRO A 20 -18.49 0.09 -3.38
CA PRO A 20 -17.74 1.18 -4.00
C PRO A 20 -16.23 0.96 -3.89
N PRO A 21 -15.43 1.43 -4.88
CA PRO A 21 -13.97 1.39 -4.81
C PRO A 21 -13.46 2.12 -3.56
N ARG A 22 -12.47 1.50 -2.91
CA ARG A 22 -11.79 2.09 -1.75
C ARG A 22 -10.32 2.24 -2.02
N GLU A 23 -9.87 3.48 -1.99
CA GLU A 23 -8.47 3.84 -1.93
C GLU A 23 -7.97 3.85 -0.48
N GLY A 24 -6.64 3.98 -0.32
CA GLY A 24 -6.03 4.16 0.99
C GLY A 24 -5.40 2.89 1.58
N GLY A 25 -5.65 1.73 0.98
CA GLY A 25 -5.02 0.46 1.37
C GLY A 25 -3.51 0.43 1.15
N LEU A 26 -3.00 1.27 0.24
CA LEU A 26 -1.57 1.54 0.04
C LEU A 26 -1.42 3.01 -0.36
N ILE A 27 -0.78 3.81 0.49
CA ILE A 27 -0.52 5.23 0.22
C ILE A 27 0.96 5.55 0.46
N VAL A 28 1.47 6.48 -0.33
CA VAL A 28 2.88 6.88 -0.31
C VAL A 28 3.00 8.39 -0.32
N ALA A 29 3.91 8.95 0.48
CA ALA A 29 4.27 10.36 0.45
C ALA A 29 5.79 10.53 0.54
N LYS A 30 6.33 11.56 -0.12
CA LYS A 30 7.69 12.02 0.16
C LYS A 30 7.68 12.80 1.48
N TYR A 31 8.64 12.49 2.35
CA TYR A 31 8.79 13.15 3.64
C TYR A 31 10.27 13.44 3.93
N GLY A 32 10.65 14.71 3.90
CA GLY A 32 12.05 15.12 4.01
C GLY A 32 12.89 14.51 2.89
N LYS A 33 13.93 13.76 3.27
CA LYS A 33 14.83 13.03 2.34
C LYS A 33 14.38 11.60 2.04
N GLY A 34 13.22 11.20 2.53
CA GLY A 34 12.75 9.82 2.48
C GLY A 34 11.33 9.69 1.93
N THR A 35 10.87 8.44 1.92
CA THR A 35 9.53 8.07 1.49
C THR A 35 8.81 7.40 2.64
N TYR A 36 7.61 7.89 2.97
CA TYR A 36 6.71 7.25 3.92
C TYR A 36 5.71 6.39 3.15
N ILE A 37 5.56 5.13 3.57
CA ILE A 37 4.62 4.17 2.98
C ILE A 37 3.72 3.66 4.10
N TYR A 38 2.41 3.80 3.93
CA TYR A 38 1.41 3.08 4.72
C TYR A 38 0.77 2.00 3.85
N THR A 39 0.62 0.80 4.41
CA THR A 39 -0.09 -0.30 3.76
C THR A 39 -0.96 -1.03 4.77
N GLY A 40 -2.23 -1.23 4.41
CA GLY A 40 -3.19 -2.07 5.12
C GLY A 40 -3.23 -3.51 4.60
N LEU A 41 -2.38 -3.86 3.64
CA LEU A 41 -2.29 -5.24 3.13
C LEU A 41 -1.83 -6.19 4.26
N SER A 42 -2.45 -7.36 4.31
CA SER A 42 -2.18 -8.35 5.36
C SER A 42 -0.93 -9.19 5.05
N PHE A 43 0.23 -8.54 4.85
CA PHE A 43 1.49 -9.24 4.53
C PHE A 43 1.86 -10.31 5.55
N PHE A 44 1.49 -10.14 6.82
CA PHE A 44 1.70 -11.15 7.87
C PHE A 44 0.95 -12.46 7.63
N ARG A 45 -0.09 -12.47 6.78
CA ARG A 45 -0.77 -13.70 6.31
C ARG A 45 -0.21 -14.16 4.97
N GLU A 46 -0.02 -13.22 4.05
CA GLU A 46 0.34 -13.53 2.66
C GLU A 46 1.79 -14.03 2.51
N LEU A 47 2.74 -13.44 3.24
CA LEU A 47 4.14 -13.87 3.16
C LEU A 47 4.30 -15.29 3.74
N PRO A 48 3.83 -15.64 4.96
CA PRO A 48 3.93 -17.01 5.46
C PRO A 48 3.17 -18.03 4.61
N ALA A 49 2.08 -17.63 3.94
CA ALA A 49 1.34 -18.48 3.01
C ALA A 49 2.02 -18.66 1.65
N GLY A 50 3.18 -18.03 1.40
CA GLY A 50 3.93 -18.21 0.15
C GLY A 50 3.32 -17.49 -1.06
N VAL A 51 2.49 -16.47 -0.85
CA VAL A 51 1.82 -15.76 -1.95
C VAL A 51 2.84 -14.97 -2.76
N LYS A 52 3.17 -15.44 -3.96
CA LYS A 52 4.21 -14.84 -4.84
C LYS A 52 4.02 -13.34 -5.10
N GLY A 53 2.76 -12.89 -5.22
CA GLY A 53 2.43 -11.48 -5.43
C GLY A 53 2.83 -10.61 -4.24
N ALA A 54 2.61 -11.09 -3.02
CA ALA A 54 2.91 -10.35 -1.79
C ALA A 54 4.41 -10.09 -1.64
N TYR A 55 5.26 -11.09 -1.91
CA TYR A 55 6.71 -10.92 -1.92
C TYR A 55 7.17 -9.86 -2.92
N ARG A 56 6.59 -9.85 -4.13
CA ARG A 56 6.93 -8.88 -5.17
C ARG A 56 6.57 -7.46 -4.77
N ILE A 57 5.35 -7.26 -4.26
CA ILE A 57 4.91 -5.94 -3.78
C ILE A 57 5.81 -5.50 -2.62
N PHE A 58 6.03 -6.37 -1.62
CA PHE A 58 6.88 -6.05 -0.48
C PHE A 58 8.30 -5.64 -0.91
N ALA A 59 8.93 -6.39 -1.81
CA ALA A 59 10.24 -6.04 -2.36
C ALA A 59 10.25 -4.65 -3.02
N ASN A 60 9.24 -4.35 -3.86
CA ASN A 60 9.11 -3.05 -4.52
C ASN A 60 8.94 -1.90 -3.51
N LEU A 61 8.20 -2.11 -2.42
CA LEU A 61 8.01 -1.08 -1.38
C LEU A 61 9.30 -0.81 -0.61
N VAL A 62 10.07 -1.84 -0.28
CA VAL A 62 11.35 -1.71 0.43
C VAL A 62 12.43 -1.11 -0.48
N SER A 63 12.39 -1.38 -1.78
CA SER A 63 13.35 -0.85 -2.76
C SER A 63 12.95 0.51 -3.34
N VAL A 64 11.97 1.21 -2.75
CA VAL A 64 11.50 2.49 -3.29
C VAL A 64 12.67 3.50 -3.30
N GLU A 65 12.89 4.14 -4.44
CA GLU A 65 13.94 5.15 -4.58
C GLU A 65 13.50 6.49 -3.96
N ASN A 66 14.44 7.19 -3.33
CA ASN A 66 14.20 8.47 -2.66
C ASN A 66 14.46 9.67 -3.55
#